data_AF-A0A2G3A3S2-F1
#
_entry.id   AF-A0A2G3A3S2-F1
#
_cell.length_a   1.000
_cell.length_b   1.000
_cell.length_c   1.000
_cell.angle_alpha   90.00
_cell.angle_beta   90.00
_cell.angle_gamma   90.00
#
_symmetry.space_group_name_H-M   'P 1'
#
loop_
_entity.id
_entity.type
_entity.pdbx_description
1 polymer ?
#
loop_
_entity_poly.entity_id
_entity_poly.type
_entity_poly.pdbx_seq_one_letter_code
_entity_poly.pdbx_strand_id
1 'polypeptide(L)'
;MSTTKNNEQNIRILLEAAKSNHVKPFPIALKRDINIDESYDWEGVHRTPFMVVCMYGGENVIRLLLDTNKVFVVFKSSDGKTPLEFARESRIPDDLIKLCGRHWKIYNFKIKSCPNRSCLKGRSSCPYLHINEPARRDPAFVHYSPSLCKNFTKGHCREALKCTLAHGWMERNYHPDVFRMQRCFRGERCNRIDTCPHAHYVEEKLPRYRPAAVLTKPPQTQQSPWLPIQ
;
A
#
# COMPACT_ATOMS: atom_id res chain seq x y z
N MET A 1 -8.32 7.81 28.83
CA MET A 1 -9.77 7.64 28.53
C MET A 1 -10.33 8.66 27.54
N SER A 2 -9.76 9.86 27.38
CA SER A 2 -10.24 10.89 26.41
C SER A 2 -9.72 10.69 24.97
N THR A 3 -8.48 10.24 24.80
CA THR A 3 -7.82 10.13 23.49
C THR A 3 -8.38 9.02 22.59
N THR A 4 -8.72 7.87 23.16
CA THR A 4 -9.28 6.72 22.42
C THR A 4 -10.71 6.98 21.95
N LYS A 5 -11.55 7.58 22.79
CA LYS A 5 -12.93 7.99 22.40
C LYS A 5 -12.92 9.02 21.27
N ASN A 6 -11.98 9.97 21.31
CA ASN A 6 -11.84 10.96 20.26
C ASN A 6 -11.37 10.32 18.94
N ASN A 7 -10.47 9.33 18.99
CA ASN A 7 -10.02 8.61 17.80
C ASN A 7 -11.15 7.79 17.16
N GLU A 8 -11.91 7.05 17.96
CA GLU A 8 -13.07 6.29 17.49
C GLU A 8 -14.11 7.21 16.81
N GLN A 9 -14.42 8.34 17.43
CA GLN A 9 -15.36 9.32 16.85
C GLN A 9 -14.83 9.88 15.51
N ASN A 10 -13.53 10.20 15.43
CA ASN A 10 -12.92 10.68 14.20
C ASN A 10 -13.01 9.65 13.07
N ILE A 11 -12.80 8.36 13.38
CA ILE A 11 -12.85 7.31 12.36
C ILE A 11 -14.29 7.05 11.92
N ARG A 12 -15.28 7.08 12.82
CA ARG A 12 -16.70 7.00 12.44
C ARG A 12 -17.10 8.09 11.44
N ILE A 13 -16.61 9.32 11.64
CA ILE A 13 -16.83 10.42 10.67
C ILE A 13 -16.24 10.07 9.30
N LEU A 14 -15.05 9.46 9.26
CA LEU A 14 -14.42 9.03 8.00
C LEU A 14 -15.17 7.87 7.33
N LEU A 15 -15.73 6.94 8.09
CA LEU A 15 -16.53 5.83 7.56
C LEU A 15 -17.84 6.33 6.92
N GLU A 16 -18.54 7.27 7.58
CA GLU A 16 -19.74 7.88 6.99
C GLU A 16 -19.39 8.75 5.77
N ALA A 17 -18.27 9.48 5.83
CA ALA A 17 -17.77 10.24 4.70
C ALA A 17 -17.36 9.32 3.52
N ALA A 18 -16.81 8.13 3.80
CA ALA A 18 -16.48 7.13 2.80
C ALA A 18 -17.74 6.63 2.08
N LYS A 19 -18.79 6.29 2.85
CA LYS A 19 -20.09 5.81 2.33
C LYS A 19 -20.77 6.84 1.42
N SER A 20 -20.69 8.12 1.78
CA SER A 20 -21.31 9.23 1.05
C SER A 20 -20.40 9.89 -0.01
N ASN A 21 -19.19 9.35 -0.25
CA ASN A 21 -18.18 9.94 -1.13
C ASN A 21 -17.82 11.41 -0.77
N HIS A 22 -17.90 11.75 0.51
CA HIS A 22 -17.57 13.07 1.03
C HIS A 22 -16.06 13.22 1.24
N VAL A 23 -15.41 14.02 0.39
CA VAL A 23 -13.95 14.11 0.32
C VAL A 23 -13.32 14.92 1.47
N LYS A 24 -13.97 15.99 1.92
CA LYS A 24 -13.36 17.00 2.82
C LYS A 24 -12.76 16.46 4.14
N PRO A 25 -13.32 15.42 4.78
CA PRO A 25 -12.77 14.89 6.02
C PRO A 25 -11.39 14.22 5.86
N PHE A 26 -11.11 13.62 4.69
CA PHE A 26 -9.89 12.82 4.50
C PHE A 26 -8.59 13.65 4.49
N PRO A 27 -8.48 14.80 3.79
CA PRO A 27 -7.29 15.65 3.89
C PRO A 27 -7.06 16.19 5.30
N ILE A 28 -8.12 16.43 6.07
CA ILE A 28 -8.02 16.90 7.46
C ILE A 28 -7.45 15.80 8.34
N ALA A 29 -7.94 14.56 8.19
CA ALA A 29 -7.43 13.40 8.91
C ALA A 29 -5.95 13.14 8.60
N LEU A 30 -5.58 13.17 7.31
CA LEU A 30 -4.19 12.99 6.86
C LEU A 30 -3.24 14.08 7.39
N LYS A 31 -3.70 15.33 7.50
CA LYS A 31 -2.90 16.43 8.07
C LYS A 31 -2.73 16.34 9.58
N ARG A 32 -3.64 15.65 10.27
CA ARG A 32 -3.64 15.46 11.72
C ARG A 32 -3.01 14.13 12.14
N ASP A 33 -2.38 13.41 11.22
CA ASP A 33 -1.79 12.08 11.43
C ASP A 33 -2.78 11.09 12.06
N ILE A 34 -4.07 11.20 11.72
CA ILE A 34 -5.07 10.21 12.11
C ILE A 34 -4.81 8.92 11.33
N ASN A 35 -4.76 7.78 12.02
CA ASN A 35 -4.56 6.48 11.39
C ASN A 35 -5.83 6.02 10.64
N ILE A 36 -5.90 6.32 9.36
CA ILE A 36 -7.03 5.99 8.50
C ILE A 36 -7.05 4.52 8.02
N ASP A 37 -6.05 3.73 8.41
CA ASP A 37 -5.96 2.30 8.09
C ASP A 37 -6.46 1.40 9.24
N GLU A 38 -6.84 2.01 10.37
CA GLU A 38 -7.43 1.29 11.48
C GLU A 38 -8.83 0.77 11.11
N SER A 39 -9.12 -0.46 11.55
CA SER A 39 -10.36 -1.16 11.26
C SER A 39 -11.33 -0.99 12.43
N TYR A 40 -12.57 -0.64 12.13
CA TYR A 40 -13.62 -0.42 13.13
C TYR A 40 -14.87 -1.21 12.79
N ASP A 41 -15.66 -1.54 13.80
CA ASP A 41 -16.98 -2.12 13.58
C ASP A 41 -17.86 -1.13 12.84
N TRP A 42 -18.33 -1.54 11.67
CA TRP A 42 -19.26 -0.81 10.84
C TRP A 42 -20.28 -1.79 10.30
N GLU A 43 -21.54 -1.65 10.73
CA GLU A 43 -22.64 -2.56 10.38
C GLU A 43 -22.33 -4.02 10.78
N GLY A 44 -21.66 -4.23 11.93
CA GLY A 44 -21.32 -5.56 12.47
C GLY A 44 -20.11 -6.24 11.81
N VAL A 45 -19.36 -5.49 10.98
CA VAL A 45 -18.17 -5.99 10.27
C VAL A 45 -17.02 -5.02 10.49
N HIS A 46 -15.84 -5.53 10.84
CA HIS A 46 -14.63 -4.72 10.95
C HIS A 46 -14.11 -4.29 9.58
N ARG A 47 -14.05 -2.98 9.34
CA ARG A 47 -13.65 -2.37 8.08
C ARG A 47 -12.79 -1.13 8.27
N THR A 48 -11.89 -0.90 7.31
CA THR A 48 -11.17 0.38 7.18
C THR A 48 -12.00 1.37 6.37
N PRO A 49 -11.81 2.68 6.56
CA PRO A 49 -12.37 3.71 5.68
C PRO A 49 -12.22 3.37 4.20
N PHE A 50 -11.03 2.95 3.76
CA PHE A 50 -10.78 2.62 2.35
C PHE A 50 -11.64 1.45 1.84
N MET A 51 -11.88 0.41 2.66
CA MET A 51 -12.81 -0.68 2.31
C MET A 51 -14.23 -0.16 2.07
N VAL A 52 -14.72 0.73 2.94
CA VAL A 52 -16.05 1.32 2.81
C VAL A 52 -16.16 2.13 1.53
N VAL A 53 -15.13 2.93 1.19
CA VAL A 53 -15.13 3.68 -0.08
C VAL A 53 -15.20 2.73 -1.29
N CYS A 54 -14.41 1.64 -1.29
CA CYS A 54 -14.45 0.65 -2.35
C CYS A 54 -15.82 -0.05 -2.46
N MET A 55 -16.46 -0.34 -1.34
CA MET A 55 -17.79 -0.95 -1.32
C MET A 55 -18.86 -0.04 -1.94
N TYR A 56 -18.91 1.23 -1.55
CA TYR A 56 -19.96 2.15 -1.99
C TYR A 56 -19.62 2.90 -3.29
N GLY A 57 -18.43 2.72 -3.84
CA GLY A 57 -18.04 3.37 -5.10
C GLY A 57 -17.70 4.85 -4.94
N GLY A 58 -17.09 5.24 -3.81
CA GLY A 58 -16.69 6.63 -3.57
C GLY A 58 -15.47 7.06 -4.39
N GLU A 59 -15.64 7.26 -5.69
CA GLU A 59 -14.55 7.48 -6.66
C GLU A 59 -13.60 8.62 -6.28
N ASN A 60 -14.13 9.74 -5.82
CA ASN A 60 -13.34 10.92 -5.49
C ASN A 60 -12.45 10.66 -4.27
N VAL A 61 -12.98 9.92 -3.30
CA VAL A 61 -12.23 9.51 -2.11
C VAL A 61 -11.19 8.44 -2.48
N ILE A 62 -11.51 7.47 -3.35
CA ILE A 62 -10.53 6.49 -3.85
C ILE A 62 -9.34 7.20 -4.49
N ARG A 63 -9.59 8.13 -5.42
CA ARG A 63 -8.51 8.90 -6.08
C ARG A 63 -7.65 9.62 -5.06
N LEU A 64 -8.28 10.40 -4.18
CA LEU A 64 -7.57 11.14 -3.13
C LEU A 64 -6.69 10.23 -2.27
N LEU A 65 -7.24 9.13 -1.75
CA LEU A 65 -6.54 8.25 -0.83
C LEU A 65 -5.39 7.51 -1.50
N LEU A 66 -5.60 7.00 -2.71
CA LEU A 66 -4.55 6.31 -3.47
C LEU A 66 -3.46 7.30 -3.94
N ASP A 67 -3.81 8.53 -4.29
CA ASP A 67 -2.79 9.50 -4.69
C ASP A 67 -1.83 9.89 -3.56
N THR A 68 -2.24 9.69 -2.30
CA THR A 68 -1.36 9.95 -1.16
C THR A 68 -0.25 8.91 -1.01
N ASN A 69 -0.40 7.70 -1.58
CA ASN A 69 0.47 6.55 -1.30
C ASN A 69 0.66 6.28 0.22
N LYS A 70 -0.31 6.68 1.05
CA LYS A 70 -0.27 6.52 2.52
C LYS A 70 -1.36 5.61 3.05
N VAL A 71 -2.16 5.00 2.17
CA VAL A 71 -3.28 4.14 2.54
C VAL A 71 -2.97 2.70 2.20
N PHE A 72 -3.22 1.82 3.17
CA PHE A 72 -2.99 0.40 3.04
C PHE A 72 -4.21 -0.29 2.44
N VAL A 73 -4.07 -0.75 1.20
CA VAL A 73 -5.14 -1.44 0.46
C VAL A 73 -5.13 -2.96 0.63
N VAL A 74 -4.43 -3.46 1.65
CA VAL A 74 -4.04 -4.88 1.76
C VAL A 74 -4.76 -5.63 2.86
N PHE A 75 -5.40 -4.91 3.77
CA PHE A 75 -6.14 -5.51 4.87
C PHE A 75 -7.35 -6.27 4.36
N LYS A 76 -7.76 -7.26 5.13
CA LYS A 76 -8.97 -8.03 4.92
C LYS A 76 -9.99 -7.65 5.98
N SER A 77 -11.25 -7.52 5.60
CA SER A 77 -12.36 -7.45 6.55
C SER A 77 -12.55 -8.80 7.25
N SER A 78 -13.42 -8.86 8.26
CA SER A 78 -13.69 -10.09 9.02
C SER A 78 -14.29 -11.23 8.18
N ASP A 79 -14.89 -10.93 7.03
CA ASP A 79 -15.35 -11.90 6.02
C ASP A 79 -14.25 -12.32 5.03
N GLY A 80 -13.01 -11.83 5.19
CA GLY A 80 -11.85 -12.21 4.39
C GLY A 80 -11.66 -11.41 3.10
N LYS A 81 -12.52 -10.43 2.80
CA LYS A 81 -12.46 -9.61 1.58
C LYS A 81 -11.47 -8.45 1.69
N THR A 82 -10.76 -8.16 0.61
CA THR A 82 -9.84 -7.03 0.44
C THR A 82 -10.54 -5.84 -0.22
N PRO A 83 -10.03 -4.60 -0.06
CA PRO A 83 -10.53 -3.45 -0.80
C PRO A 83 -10.60 -3.64 -2.30
N LEU A 84 -9.64 -4.38 -2.90
CA LEU A 84 -9.62 -4.67 -4.32
C LEU A 84 -10.75 -5.62 -4.75
N GLU A 85 -11.13 -6.57 -3.89
CA GLU A 85 -12.28 -7.45 -4.14
C GLU A 85 -13.59 -6.66 -4.06
N PHE A 86 -13.77 -5.82 -3.04
CA PHE A 86 -14.90 -4.89 -3.00
C PHE A 86 -14.96 -4.00 -4.24
N ALA A 87 -13.83 -3.44 -4.67
CA ALA A 87 -13.81 -2.55 -5.83
C ALA A 87 -14.22 -3.24 -7.14
N ARG A 88 -13.99 -4.55 -7.27
CA ARG A 88 -14.40 -5.35 -8.44
C ARG A 88 -15.87 -5.76 -8.41
N GLU A 89 -16.44 -5.89 -7.21
CA GLU A 89 -17.85 -6.26 -7.03
C GLU A 89 -18.78 -5.04 -7.11
N SER A 90 -18.24 -3.83 -6.93
CA SER A 90 -18.97 -2.57 -6.94
C SER A 90 -18.95 -1.88 -8.32
N ARG A 91 -19.77 -0.82 -8.47
CA ARG A 91 -19.83 0.01 -9.70
C ARG A 91 -18.67 1.01 -9.80
N ILE A 92 -17.43 0.56 -9.56
CA ILE A 92 -16.23 1.39 -9.66
C ILE A 92 -15.65 1.30 -11.08
N PRO A 93 -15.27 2.42 -11.71
CA PRO A 93 -14.58 2.43 -13.00
C PRO A 93 -13.29 1.60 -13.04
N ASP A 94 -13.02 0.98 -14.19
CA ASP A 94 -11.86 0.11 -14.41
C ASP A 94 -10.51 0.79 -14.12
N ASP A 95 -10.38 2.09 -14.38
CA ASP A 95 -9.16 2.85 -14.10
C ASP A 95 -8.87 2.91 -12.59
N LEU A 96 -9.90 3.03 -11.77
CA LEU A 96 -9.78 3.00 -10.30
C LEU A 96 -9.48 1.59 -9.79
N ILE A 97 -10.10 0.55 -10.35
CA ILE A 97 -9.75 -0.84 -10.03
C ILE A 97 -8.27 -1.10 -10.35
N LYS A 98 -7.78 -0.63 -11.50
CA LYS A 98 -6.36 -0.71 -11.87
C LYS A 98 -5.47 0.04 -10.88
N LEU A 99 -5.91 1.20 -10.38
CA LEU A 99 -5.18 1.98 -9.37
C LEU A 99 -5.13 1.28 -8.00
N CYS A 100 -6.23 0.66 -7.56
CA CYS A 100 -6.24 -0.22 -6.38
C CYS A 100 -5.26 -1.39 -6.56
N GLY A 101 -5.26 -2.02 -7.74
CA GLY A 101 -4.33 -3.09 -8.08
C GLY A 101 -2.86 -2.64 -8.11
N ARG A 102 -2.59 -1.38 -8.51
CA ARG A 102 -1.25 -0.76 -8.43
C ARG A 102 -0.80 -0.66 -6.97
N HIS A 103 -1.65 -0.12 -6.09
CA HIS A 103 -1.35 0.00 -4.66
C HIS A 103 -1.14 -1.37 -4.01
N TRP A 104 -1.97 -2.35 -4.32
CA TRP A 104 -1.82 -3.70 -3.77
C TRP A 104 -0.43 -4.28 -4.06
N LYS A 105 0.13 -4.03 -5.25
CA LYS A 105 1.49 -4.48 -5.62
C LYS A 105 2.56 -3.78 -4.80
N ILE A 106 2.42 -2.48 -4.54
CA ILE A 106 3.35 -1.70 -3.70
C ILE A 106 3.42 -2.29 -2.28
N TYR A 107 2.32 -2.79 -1.74
CA TYR A 107 2.23 -3.26 -0.34
C TYR A 107 2.19 -4.78 -0.15
N ASN A 108 2.20 -5.60 -1.21
CA ASN A 108 2.26 -7.06 -1.07
C ASN A 108 3.41 -7.74 -1.81
N PHE A 109 4.03 -7.08 -2.80
CA PHE A 109 5.01 -7.76 -3.65
C PHE A 109 6.26 -8.20 -2.85
N LYS A 110 6.47 -9.52 -2.79
CA LYS A 110 7.58 -10.24 -2.14
C LYS A 110 7.72 -10.00 -0.64
N ILE A 111 6.61 -9.70 0.02
CA ILE A 111 6.55 -9.52 1.48
C ILE A 111 6.10 -10.83 2.16
N LYS A 112 4.97 -11.40 1.73
CA LYS A 112 4.38 -12.62 2.32
C LYS A 112 4.79 -13.86 1.54
N SER A 113 4.99 -14.97 2.25
CA SER A 113 5.27 -16.29 1.65
C SER A 113 4.18 -16.73 0.68
N CYS A 114 4.57 -17.41 -0.40
CA CYS A 114 3.64 -17.95 -1.37
C CYS A 114 2.80 -19.06 -0.72
N PRO A 115 1.46 -18.96 -0.74
CA PRO A 115 0.61 -20.01 -0.17
C PRO A 115 0.70 -21.32 -0.97
N ASN A 116 1.09 -21.26 -2.25
CA ASN A 116 1.27 -22.44 -3.10
C ASN A 116 2.75 -22.86 -3.14
N ARG A 117 3.07 -23.99 -2.50
CA ARG A 117 4.43 -24.57 -2.48
C ARG A 117 4.93 -24.99 -3.86
N SER A 118 4.03 -25.38 -4.76
CA SER A 118 4.32 -25.79 -6.15
C SER A 118 3.85 -24.74 -7.15
N CYS A 119 4.10 -23.46 -6.85
CA CYS A 119 3.66 -22.36 -7.71
C CYS A 119 4.28 -22.45 -9.10
N LEU A 120 3.43 -22.60 -10.12
CA LEU A 120 3.84 -22.66 -11.52
C LEU A 120 4.18 -21.28 -12.11
N LYS A 121 3.79 -20.19 -11.43
CA LYS A 121 4.24 -18.85 -11.81
C LYS A 121 5.73 -18.77 -11.53
N GLY A 122 6.52 -18.39 -12.54
CA GLY A 122 7.95 -18.18 -12.34
C GLY A 122 8.21 -17.24 -11.16
N ARG A 123 9.26 -17.51 -10.39
CA ARG A 123 9.69 -16.74 -9.21
C ARG A 123 9.60 -15.22 -9.42
N SER A 124 10.08 -14.79 -10.57
CA SER A 124 10.08 -13.41 -11.07
C SER A 124 8.71 -12.76 -11.29
N SER A 125 7.64 -13.54 -11.48
CA SER A 125 6.29 -13.09 -11.83
C SER A 125 5.30 -13.29 -10.69
N CYS A 126 5.59 -14.18 -9.73
CA CYS A 126 4.75 -14.38 -8.55
C CYS A 126 4.89 -13.19 -7.59
N PRO A 127 3.79 -12.56 -7.13
CA PRO A 127 3.86 -11.45 -6.18
C PRO A 127 4.22 -11.89 -4.76
N TYR A 128 4.23 -13.20 -4.48
CA TYR A 128 4.57 -13.73 -3.16
C TYR A 128 6.01 -14.22 -3.10
N LEU A 129 6.56 -14.25 -1.89
CA LEU A 129 7.91 -14.68 -1.59
C LEU A 129 8.04 -16.22 -1.69
N HIS A 130 9.05 -16.70 -2.42
CA HIS A 130 9.41 -18.11 -2.47
C HIS A 130 10.64 -18.41 -1.61
N ILE A 131 10.89 -19.70 -1.36
CA ILE A 131 12.11 -20.15 -0.68
C ILE A 131 13.36 -19.67 -1.42
N ASN A 132 14.36 -19.23 -0.66
CA ASN A 132 15.63 -18.67 -1.15
C ASN A 132 15.50 -17.37 -1.97
N GLU A 133 14.37 -16.67 -1.90
CA GLU A 133 14.28 -15.28 -2.34
C GLU A 133 14.46 -14.32 -1.16
N PRO A 134 15.09 -13.14 -1.37
CA PRO A 134 15.13 -12.13 -0.32
C PRO A 134 13.74 -11.52 -0.13
N ALA A 135 13.26 -11.52 1.11
CA ALA A 135 12.04 -10.81 1.48
C ALA A 135 12.21 -9.30 1.30
N ARG A 136 11.17 -8.65 0.77
CA ARG A 136 11.09 -7.19 0.77
C ARG A 136 10.56 -6.72 2.12
N ARG A 137 11.18 -5.68 2.71
CA ARG A 137 10.63 -5.03 3.90
C ARG A 137 9.32 -4.34 3.55
N ASP A 138 8.33 -4.57 4.41
CA ASP A 138 6.99 -4.02 4.23
C ASP A 138 7.03 -2.50 4.41
N PRO A 139 6.73 -1.71 3.35
CA PRO A 139 6.71 -0.25 3.44
C PRO A 139 5.62 0.29 4.37
N ALA A 140 4.67 -0.55 4.80
CA ALA A 140 3.69 -0.20 5.82
C ALA A 140 4.29 -0.08 7.22
N PHE A 141 5.36 -0.83 7.50
CA PHE A 141 6.00 -0.88 8.82
C PHE A 141 7.40 -0.26 8.84
N VAL A 142 8.07 -0.20 7.68
CA VAL A 142 9.44 0.30 7.56
C VAL A 142 9.51 1.40 6.51
N HIS A 143 9.77 2.63 6.95
CA HIS A 143 10.04 3.74 6.06
C HIS A 143 11.49 3.74 5.59
N TYR A 144 11.69 3.69 4.27
CA TYR A 144 13.01 3.78 3.64
C TYR A 144 12.92 4.62 2.36
N SER A 145 13.98 5.35 2.03
CA SER A 145 14.15 6.01 0.74
C SER A 145 14.33 4.98 -0.38
N PRO A 146 13.90 5.27 -1.63
CA PRO A 146 14.20 4.41 -2.78
C PRO A 146 15.69 4.39 -3.16
N SER A 147 16.52 5.22 -2.51
CA SER A 147 17.97 5.22 -2.71
C SER A 147 18.60 3.95 -2.16
N LEU A 148 19.50 3.31 -2.93
CA LEU A 148 20.10 2.04 -2.54
C LEU A 148 21.08 2.20 -1.37
N CYS A 149 20.97 1.30 -0.39
CA CYS A 149 21.91 1.18 0.72
C CYS A 149 23.25 0.63 0.23
N LYS A 150 24.32 1.44 0.34
CA LYS A 150 25.68 1.04 -0.07
C LYS A 150 26.19 -0.19 0.66
N ASN A 151 25.88 -0.34 1.95
CA ASN A 151 26.30 -1.49 2.74
C ASN A 151 25.59 -2.77 2.29
N PHE A 152 24.28 -2.70 2.06
CA PHE A 152 23.51 -3.82 1.53
C PHE A 152 24.02 -4.25 0.15
N THR A 153 24.33 -3.30 -0.74
CA THR A 153 24.89 -3.63 -2.06
C THR A 153 26.27 -4.28 -1.99
N LYS A 154 27.00 -4.13 -0.88
CA LYS A 154 28.26 -4.83 -0.60
C LYS A 154 28.06 -6.21 0.05
N GLY A 155 26.82 -6.63 0.28
CA GLY A 155 26.46 -7.96 0.77
C GLY A 155 25.76 -7.98 2.12
N HIS A 156 25.96 -6.98 2.99
CA HIS A 156 25.34 -6.98 4.32
C HIS A 156 25.14 -5.57 4.90
N CYS A 157 23.98 -5.33 5.49
CA CYS A 157 23.64 -4.09 6.19
C CYS A 157 23.29 -4.39 7.64
N ARG A 158 24.09 -3.85 8.59
CA ARG A 158 23.91 -4.06 10.03
C ARG A 158 22.67 -3.38 10.61
N GLU A 159 22.19 -2.32 9.96
CA GLU A 159 20.98 -1.60 10.37
C GLU A 159 19.69 -2.41 10.15
N ALA A 160 19.73 -3.44 9.28
CA ALA A 160 18.63 -4.35 9.02
C ALA A 160 17.27 -3.61 8.83
N LEU A 161 16.30 -3.83 9.73
CA LEU A 161 14.98 -3.20 9.68
C LEU A 161 15.00 -1.69 10.00
N LYS A 162 16.06 -1.18 10.64
CA LYS A 162 16.22 0.25 10.95
C LYS A 162 16.84 1.05 9.80
N CYS A 163 17.34 0.37 8.75
CA CYS A 163 17.96 1.05 7.62
C CYS A 163 16.94 1.88 6.85
N THR A 164 17.18 3.17 6.71
CA THR A 164 16.31 4.11 5.99
C THR A 164 16.56 4.15 4.48
N LEU A 165 17.36 3.22 3.93
CA LEU A 165 17.70 3.12 2.52
C LEU A 165 17.26 1.77 1.96
N ALA A 166 16.94 1.71 0.66
CA ALA A 166 16.47 0.49 0.00
C ALA A 166 17.55 -0.60 -0.06
N HIS A 167 17.17 -1.81 0.34
CA HIS A 167 17.93 -3.05 0.28
C HIS A 167 17.66 -3.76 -1.06
N GLY A 168 18.34 -3.28 -2.09
CA GLY A 168 18.34 -3.91 -3.41
C GLY A 168 17.20 -3.48 -4.33
N TRP A 169 17.07 -4.21 -5.43
CA TRP A 169 16.23 -3.81 -6.56
C TRP A 169 14.73 -3.79 -6.23
N MET A 170 14.24 -4.76 -5.44
CA MET A 170 12.81 -4.86 -5.12
C MET A 170 12.34 -3.66 -4.30
N GLU A 171 13.02 -3.33 -3.21
CA GLU A 171 12.64 -2.20 -2.37
C GLU A 171 12.66 -0.87 -3.10
N ARG A 172 13.69 -0.65 -3.94
CA ARG A 172 13.76 0.56 -4.76
C ARG A 172 12.61 0.68 -5.75
N ASN A 173 12.32 -0.39 -6.51
CA ASN A 173 11.41 -0.30 -7.65
C ASN A 173 9.93 -0.47 -7.26
N TYR A 174 9.64 -1.14 -6.15
CA TYR A 174 8.30 -1.23 -5.57
C TYR A 174 8.05 -0.19 -4.47
N HIS A 175 8.99 0.74 -4.27
CA HIS A 175 8.79 1.88 -3.37
C HIS A 175 7.56 2.70 -3.81
N PRO A 176 6.71 3.17 -2.89
CA PRO A 176 5.50 3.93 -3.23
C PRO A 176 5.76 5.12 -4.17
N ASP A 177 6.86 5.86 -3.96
CA ASP A 177 7.24 7.02 -4.79
C ASP A 177 7.92 6.69 -6.14
N VAL A 178 8.24 5.41 -6.40
CA VAL A 178 8.99 4.98 -7.60
C VAL A 178 8.17 4.06 -8.50
N PHE A 179 7.32 3.21 -7.93
CA PHE A 179 6.59 2.18 -8.66
C PHE A 179 5.80 2.78 -9.83
N ARG A 180 6.11 2.30 -11.04
CA ARG A 180 5.54 2.70 -12.35
C ARG A 180 5.74 4.18 -12.73
N MET A 181 6.73 4.84 -12.14
CA MET A 181 7.12 6.20 -12.56
C MET A 181 7.93 6.23 -13.86
N GLN A 182 8.63 5.14 -14.19
CA GLN A 182 9.45 5.00 -15.41
C GLN A 182 8.79 4.03 -16.39
N ARG A 183 9.04 4.22 -17.70
CA ARG A 183 8.53 3.29 -18.73
C ARG A 183 9.33 1.99 -18.74
N CYS A 184 8.65 0.88 -18.95
CA CYS A 184 9.27 -0.39 -19.21
C CYS A 184 9.92 -0.36 -20.59
N PHE A 185 11.23 -0.64 -20.66
CA PHE A 185 11.95 -0.71 -21.93
C PHE A 185 11.38 -1.78 -22.89
N ARG A 186 10.79 -2.85 -22.34
CA ARG A 186 10.17 -3.92 -23.14
C ARG A 186 8.76 -3.57 -23.64
N GLY A 187 8.16 -2.49 -23.13
CA GLY A 187 6.79 -2.09 -23.44
C GLY A 187 5.81 -3.27 -23.34
N GLU A 188 4.87 -3.34 -24.27
CA GLU A 188 3.83 -4.38 -24.34
C GLU A 188 4.37 -5.81 -24.53
N ARG A 189 5.65 -5.98 -24.89
CA ARG A 189 6.30 -7.29 -25.00
C ARG A 189 6.85 -7.81 -23.66
N CYS A 190 6.63 -7.09 -22.57
CA CYS A 190 7.06 -7.51 -21.25
C CYS A 190 6.29 -8.77 -20.81
N ASN A 191 7.00 -9.86 -20.51
CA ASN A 191 6.40 -11.10 -20.01
C ASN A 191 5.93 -11.03 -18.55
N ARG A 192 5.97 -9.84 -17.95
CA ARG A 192 5.62 -9.56 -16.54
C ARG A 192 4.77 -8.29 -16.41
N ILE A 193 3.92 -7.99 -17.39
CA ILE A 193 3.11 -6.75 -17.40
C ILE A 193 2.41 -6.50 -16.05
N ASP A 194 1.82 -7.55 -15.48
CA ASP A 194 1.08 -7.46 -14.22
C ASP A 194 1.93 -7.07 -13.03
N THR A 195 3.15 -7.58 -12.93
CA THR A 195 4.02 -7.38 -11.74
C THR A 195 5.19 -6.46 -12.00
N CYS A 196 5.43 -5.99 -13.23
CA CYS A 196 6.53 -5.10 -13.54
C CYS A 196 6.41 -3.81 -12.74
N PRO A 197 7.52 -3.33 -12.15
CA PRO A 197 7.53 -2.05 -11.47
C PRO A 197 7.65 -0.85 -12.41
N HIS A 198 7.63 -1.06 -13.72
CA HIS A 198 7.67 0.00 -14.72
C HIS A 198 6.33 0.06 -15.47
N ALA A 199 5.96 1.27 -15.92
CA ALA A 199 4.75 1.51 -16.69
C ALA A 199 4.91 1.00 -18.12
N HIS A 200 3.95 0.24 -18.62
CA HIS A 200 3.88 -0.17 -20.03
C HIS A 200 3.02 0.76 -20.84
N TYR A 201 1.95 1.28 -20.23
CA TYR A 201 1.00 2.19 -20.88
C TYR A 201 1.12 3.62 -20.33
N VAL A 202 0.62 4.60 -21.08
CA VAL A 202 0.70 6.02 -20.65
C VAL A 202 -0.14 6.24 -19.40
N GLU A 203 -1.27 5.57 -19.33
CA GLU A 203 -2.26 5.63 -18.25
C GLU A 203 -1.72 5.02 -16.95
N GLU A 204 -0.71 4.14 -17.03
CA GLU A 204 -0.04 3.61 -15.85
C GLU A 204 0.90 4.64 -15.18
N LYS A 205 1.33 5.67 -15.92
CA LYS A 205 1.99 6.85 -15.36
C LYS A 205 0.93 7.79 -14.80
N LEU A 206 0.27 7.40 -13.72
CA LEU A 206 -0.70 8.30 -13.12
C LEU A 206 0.03 9.54 -12.58
N PRO A 207 -0.41 10.76 -12.93
CA PRO A 207 0.13 11.97 -12.36
C PRO A 207 -0.09 11.93 -10.85
N ARG A 208 0.92 12.34 -10.08
CA ARG A 208 0.71 12.61 -8.65
C ARG A 208 -0.39 13.66 -8.58
N TYR A 209 -1.51 13.40 -7.89
CA TYR A 209 -2.22 14.53 -7.30
C TYR A 209 -1.21 15.17 -6.36
N ARG A 210 -0.74 16.36 -6.71
CA ARG A 210 0.05 17.22 -5.84
C ARG A 210 -0.95 18.14 -5.13
N PRO A 211 -1.54 17.75 -3.98
CA PRO A 211 -1.96 18.79 -3.07
C PRO A 211 -0.67 19.51 -2.68
N ALA A 212 -0.59 20.81 -2.97
CA ALA A 212 0.55 21.62 -2.62
C ALA A 212 1.00 21.32 -1.18
N ALA A 213 2.26 20.92 -1.04
CA ALA A 213 3.00 20.84 0.22
C ALA A 213 2.27 20.18 1.41
N VAL A 214 2.40 18.86 1.54
CA VAL A 214 2.40 18.25 2.88
C VAL A 214 3.77 17.62 3.10
N LEU A 215 4.69 18.44 3.60
CA LEU A 215 5.93 17.97 4.21
C LEU A 215 5.55 17.24 5.52
N THR A 216 5.52 15.91 5.53
CA THR A 216 5.38 15.16 6.77
C THR A 216 6.75 14.70 7.26
N LYS A 217 7.14 15.15 8.46
CA LYS A 217 8.24 14.56 9.23
C LYS A 217 7.89 13.09 9.59
N PRO A 218 8.89 12.22 9.75
CA PRO A 218 8.64 10.82 10.11
C PRO A 218 7.98 10.71 11.49
N PRO A 219 6.94 9.87 11.67
CA PRO A 219 6.38 9.59 12.97
C PRO A 219 7.40 8.82 13.83
N GLN A 220 7.46 9.18 15.12
CA GLN A 220 8.38 8.59 16.08
C GLN A 220 8.02 7.13 16.33
N THR A 221 9.03 6.27 16.22
CA THR A 221 8.94 4.82 16.41
C THR A 221 8.48 4.48 17.82
N GLN A 222 7.29 3.87 17.96
CA GLN A 222 6.99 3.09 19.16
C GLN A 222 7.63 1.71 19.03
N GLN A 223 8.46 1.36 20.01
CA GLN A 223 9.09 0.05 20.14
C GLN A 223 8.02 -1.00 20.44
N SER A 224 8.14 -2.18 19.82
CA SER A 224 7.45 -3.38 20.27
C SER A 224 8.21 -4.65 19.88
N PRO A 225 8.02 -5.75 20.63
CA PRO A 225 9.09 -6.64 21.01
C PRO A 225 8.86 -8.04 20.49
N TRP A 226 9.56 -8.48 19.43
CA TRP A 226 9.59 -9.90 19.10
C TRP A 226 10.98 -10.33 18.61
N LEU A 227 11.49 -11.34 19.31
CA LEU A 227 12.78 -11.99 19.18
C LEU A 227 12.90 -12.78 17.86
N PRO A 228 14.14 -12.96 17.35
CA PRO A 228 14.41 -13.72 16.14
C PRO A 228 14.16 -15.21 16.34
N ILE A 229 13.52 -15.85 15.35
CA ILE A 229 13.45 -17.30 15.24
C ILE A 229 14.85 -17.80 14.81
N GLN A 230 15.37 -18.75 15.58
CA GLN A 230 16.62 -19.48 15.33
C GLN A 230 16.56 -20.32 14.05
#